data_AF-A0A1V5UKH9-F1
#
_entry.id   AF-A0A1V5UKH9-F1
#
_cell.length_a   1.000
_cell.length_b   1.000
_cell.length_c   1.000
_cell.angle_alpha   90.00
_cell.angle_beta   90.00
_cell.angle_gamma   90.00
#
_symmetry.space_group_name_H-M   'P 1'
#
loop_
_entity.id
_entity.type
_entity.pdbx_description
1 polymer ?
#
loop_
_entity_poly.entity_id
_entity_poly.type
_entity_poly.pdbx_seq_one_letter_code
_entity_poly.pdbx_strand_id
1 'polypeptide(L)'
;MKPLETVITMPSLELFVPPALAFIRSMALACEFSEKRLNDIETAAEEALTNVIKHAYEGHSDETFKLSVGITETDFVISIYEKGMPFSPGRVREYAPENLEKTMNADGLGLFMMKKMMDGIEFENLGREGKALKMTMRLSEACIKRLHEKYENKILVKDTAGETAENISFTVRPFAPEDALEISRCAYKAYGYTYEPYIYYPEKIIEMNKNGLLRSFVAEGKGGEIMGHIAFKFKKPDERIAELGVAFVKPEYRKSGVFRSMTDFCHKKAEELNLFGLFGRAVTSHVGSQKLIDQMGYVACGIFFGLFPDDVDFKALVGKIKQKESGLLFYRPNMHDGERTIYVPPKYENKIREIFAAFKVPVNFGKSEAGADSGGGEASEISDYIVPALNIAEVDVGRIGGGITRELKAAVHELCLKHVDAVFVHMNAEDPKSLSAAAECERLGFFFSGVLPFGAGGRHEIILQYMNNLAIDYDAIKPYSREALEILNYAKSFDSNAAR
;
A
#
# COMPACT_ATOMS: atom_id res chain seq x y z
N MET A 1 -22.32 -10.08 -8.84
CA MET A 1 -21.29 -9.43 -9.67
C MET A 1 -20.74 -8.21 -8.92
N LYS A 2 -19.44 -7.85 -9.00
CA LYS A 2 -19.03 -6.51 -8.50
C LYS A 2 -19.72 -5.45 -9.38
N PRO A 3 -20.26 -4.36 -8.83
CA PRO A 3 -20.88 -3.31 -9.64
C PRO A 3 -19.89 -2.83 -10.69
N LEU A 4 -20.31 -2.82 -11.95
CA LEU A 4 -19.55 -2.18 -13.01
C LEU A 4 -19.89 -0.70 -12.94
N GLU A 5 -18.90 0.16 -12.77
CA GLU A 5 -19.11 1.60 -12.67
C GLU A 5 -18.15 2.31 -13.60
N THR A 6 -18.68 3.23 -14.41
CA THR A 6 -17.89 4.15 -15.23
C THR A 6 -18.20 5.56 -14.78
N VAL A 7 -17.17 6.31 -14.40
CA VAL A 7 -17.30 7.70 -13.93
C VAL A 7 -16.59 8.64 -14.91
N ILE A 8 -17.29 9.67 -15.35
CA ILE A 8 -16.75 10.74 -16.18
C ILE A 8 -16.98 12.10 -15.51
N THR A 9 -15.98 12.97 -15.58
CA THR A 9 -16.06 14.35 -15.08
C THR A 9 -16.16 15.28 -16.29
N MET A 10 -17.17 16.15 -16.30
CA MET A 10 -17.39 17.10 -17.39
C MET A 10 -17.54 18.54 -16.86
N PRO A 11 -17.19 19.55 -17.66
CA PRO A 11 -17.56 20.93 -17.38
C PRO A 11 -19.08 21.12 -17.35
N SER A 12 -19.56 21.97 -16.46
CA SER A 12 -20.98 22.31 -16.29
C SER A 12 -21.47 23.29 -17.36
N LEU A 13 -21.26 22.98 -18.64
CA LEU A 13 -21.70 23.79 -19.79
C LEU A 13 -22.75 23.04 -20.60
N GLU A 14 -23.75 23.77 -21.13
CA GLU A 14 -24.84 23.17 -21.92
C GLU A 14 -24.35 22.34 -23.12
N LEU A 15 -23.19 22.70 -23.70
CA LEU A 15 -22.57 21.96 -24.79
C LEU A 15 -22.17 20.52 -24.44
N PHE A 16 -22.03 20.20 -23.14
CA PHE A 16 -21.71 18.86 -22.66
C PHE A 16 -22.93 18.01 -22.32
N VAL A 17 -24.16 18.54 -22.41
CA VAL A 17 -25.39 17.73 -22.26
C VAL A 17 -25.48 16.63 -23.32
N PRO A 18 -25.34 16.91 -24.65
CA PRO A 18 -25.45 15.85 -25.65
C PRO A 18 -24.39 14.75 -25.53
N PRO A 19 -23.09 15.04 -25.27
CA PRO A 19 -22.10 14.01 -24.97
C PRO A 19 -22.45 13.13 -23.76
N ALA A 20 -22.96 13.73 -22.67
CA ALA A 20 -23.39 12.98 -21.49
C ALA A 20 -24.58 12.05 -21.79
N LEU A 21 -25.56 12.52 -22.56
CA LEU A 21 -26.70 11.70 -23.00
C LEU A 21 -26.27 10.56 -23.92
N ALA A 22 -25.40 10.83 -24.88
CA ALA A 22 -24.86 9.81 -25.78
C ALA A 22 -24.12 8.71 -25.01
N PHE A 23 -23.35 9.09 -23.97
CA PHE A 23 -22.69 8.15 -23.08
C PHE A 23 -23.69 7.27 -22.30
N ILE A 24 -24.69 7.89 -21.66
CA ILE A 24 -25.74 7.19 -20.91
C ILE A 24 -26.50 6.22 -21.83
N ARG A 25 -26.94 6.70 -23.01
CA ARG A 25 -27.67 5.90 -24.00
C ARG A 25 -26.83 4.71 -24.48
N SER A 26 -25.53 4.91 -24.72
CA SER A 26 -24.62 3.84 -25.14
C SER A 26 -24.49 2.75 -24.06
N MET A 27 -24.38 3.15 -22.79
CA MET A 27 -24.34 2.21 -21.66
C MET A 27 -25.69 1.47 -21.50
N ALA A 28 -26.80 2.16 -21.68
CA ALA A 28 -28.14 1.56 -21.63
C ALA A 28 -28.39 0.58 -22.80
N LEU A 29 -27.89 0.90 -24.00
CA LEU A 29 -27.91 0.00 -25.16
C LEU A 29 -27.14 -1.30 -24.89
N ALA A 30 -26.00 -1.23 -24.21
CA ALA A 30 -25.24 -2.42 -23.80
C ALA A 30 -26.02 -3.31 -22.80
N CYS A 31 -27.00 -2.74 -22.11
CA CYS A 31 -27.94 -3.47 -21.24
C CYS A 31 -29.18 -3.99 -21.99
N GLU A 32 -29.27 -3.76 -23.31
CA GLU A 32 -30.37 -4.20 -24.19
C GLU A 32 -31.76 -3.73 -23.72
N PHE A 33 -31.85 -2.50 -23.21
CA PHE A 33 -33.15 -1.88 -22.98
C PHE A 33 -33.92 -1.72 -24.30
N SER A 34 -35.25 -1.82 -24.24
CA SER A 34 -36.10 -1.53 -25.39
C SER A 34 -36.01 -0.06 -25.78
N GLU A 35 -36.26 0.28 -27.05
CA GLU A 35 -36.24 1.68 -27.52
C GLU A 35 -37.09 2.62 -26.66
N LYS A 36 -38.26 2.16 -26.21
CA LYS A 36 -39.08 2.93 -25.28
C LYS A 36 -38.31 3.24 -23.98
N ARG A 37 -37.69 2.24 -23.36
CA ARG A 37 -36.93 2.42 -22.11
C ARG A 37 -35.66 3.25 -22.32
N LEU A 38 -34.99 3.12 -23.46
CA LEU A 38 -33.86 3.96 -23.82
C LEU A 38 -34.26 5.44 -23.86
N ASN A 39 -35.40 5.75 -24.50
CA ASN A 39 -35.93 7.11 -24.54
C ASN A 39 -36.36 7.60 -23.15
N ASP A 40 -37.01 6.75 -22.34
CA ASP A 40 -37.36 7.09 -20.95
C ASP A 40 -36.10 7.46 -20.14
N ILE A 41 -35.02 6.66 -20.25
CA ILE A 41 -33.74 6.91 -19.58
C ILE A 41 -33.11 8.23 -20.07
N GLU A 42 -33.06 8.43 -21.39
CA GLU A 42 -32.42 9.59 -22.00
C GLU A 42 -33.14 10.89 -21.62
N THR A 43 -34.47 10.92 -21.65
CA THR A 43 -35.24 12.10 -21.26
C THR A 43 -35.11 12.38 -19.75
N ALA A 44 -35.10 11.36 -18.90
CA ALA A 44 -34.86 11.55 -17.47
C ALA A 44 -33.45 12.10 -17.19
N ALA A 45 -32.44 11.58 -17.91
CA ALA A 45 -31.08 12.06 -17.81
C ALA A 45 -30.90 13.50 -18.32
N GLU A 46 -31.57 13.87 -19.41
CA GLU A 46 -31.51 15.22 -19.98
C GLU A 46 -32.05 16.25 -19.00
N GLU A 47 -33.19 15.93 -18.38
CA GLU A 47 -33.79 16.75 -17.35
C GLU A 47 -32.86 16.89 -16.13
N ALA A 48 -32.27 15.78 -15.67
CA ALA A 48 -31.33 15.79 -14.56
C ALA A 48 -30.08 16.66 -14.84
N LEU A 49 -29.47 16.50 -16.01
CA LEU A 49 -28.27 17.23 -16.44
C LEU A 49 -28.56 18.72 -16.63
N THR A 50 -29.68 19.03 -17.29
CA THR A 50 -30.11 20.42 -17.50
C THR A 50 -30.37 21.13 -16.17
N ASN A 51 -30.95 20.42 -15.19
CA ASN A 51 -31.15 20.97 -13.86
C ASN A 51 -29.83 21.30 -13.16
N VAL A 52 -28.83 20.42 -13.25
CA VAL A 52 -27.50 20.69 -12.68
C VAL A 52 -26.85 21.90 -13.35
N ILE A 53 -26.83 21.93 -14.69
CA ILE A 53 -26.14 23.00 -15.43
C ILE A 53 -26.81 24.36 -15.24
N LYS A 54 -28.15 24.43 -15.28
CA LYS A 54 -28.88 25.70 -15.21
C LYS A 54 -29.07 26.24 -13.79
N HIS A 55 -29.21 25.36 -12.80
CA HIS A 55 -29.64 25.77 -11.46
C HIS A 55 -28.59 25.56 -10.37
N ALA A 56 -27.58 24.70 -10.56
CA ALA A 56 -26.62 24.42 -9.51
C ALA A 56 -25.57 25.54 -9.34
N TYR A 57 -25.16 26.21 -10.43
CA TYR A 57 -23.93 27.02 -10.43
C TYR A 57 -24.12 28.53 -10.69
N GLU A 58 -25.35 29.08 -10.63
CA GLU A 58 -25.64 30.52 -10.82
C GLU A 58 -25.00 31.16 -12.08
N GLY A 59 -24.76 30.37 -13.13
CA GLY A 59 -24.11 30.85 -14.37
C GLY A 59 -22.57 30.87 -14.35
N HIS A 60 -21.92 30.27 -13.35
CA HIS A 60 -20.47 30.06 -13.35
C HIS A 60 -20.10 28.89 -14.29
N SER A 61 -19.31 29.18 -15.33
CA SER A 61 -18.92 28.25 -16.39
C SER A 61 -17.77 27.29 -16.04
N ASP A 62 -17.07 27.55 -14.94
CA ASP A 62 -15.77 26.93 -14.65
C ASP A 62 -15.89 25.69 -13.73
N GLU A 63 -17.12 25.40 -13.28
CA GLU A 63 -17.42 24.26 -12.42
C GLU A 63 -17.59 22.97 -13.20
N THR A 64 -17.45 21.83 -12.51
CA THR A 64 -17.60 20.49 -13.10
C THR A 64 -18.67 19.68 -12.38
N PHE A 65 -19.22 18.68 -13.07
CA PHE A 65 -20.03 17.64 -12.46
C PHE A 65 -19.43 16.27 -12.79
N LYS A 66 -19.67 15.29 -11.91
CA LYS A 66 -19.31 13.89 -12.16
C LYS A 66 -20.57 13.13 -12.53
N LEU A 67 -20.52 12.40 -13.63
CA LEU A 67 -21.55 11.47 -14.07
C LEU A 67 -21.02 10.06 -13.89
N SER A 68 -21.67 9.28 -13.03
CA SER A 68 -21.46 7.85 -12.90
C SER A 68 -22.60 7.10 -13.59
N VAL A 69 -22.25 6.12 -14.40
CA VAL A 69 -23.20 5.16 -14.95
C VAL A 69 -22.72 3.77 -14.58
N GLY A 70 -23.55 3.05 -13.84
CA GLY A 70 -23.22 1.75 -13.30
C GLY A 70 -24.28 0.69 -13.55
N ILE A 71 -23.85 -0.56 -13.44
CA ILE A 71 -24.68 -1.75 -13.55
C ILE A 71 -24.48 -2.57 -12.27
N THR A 72 -25.53 -2.70 -11.48
CA THR A 72 -25.57 -3.57 -10.29
C THR A 72 -26.07 -4.96 -10.68
N GLU A 73 -26.31 -5.82 -9.69
CA GLU A 73 -26.88 -7.16 -9.96
C GLU A 73 -28.30 -7.09 -10.54
N THR A 74 -29.03 -6.01 -10.27
CA THR A 74 -30.45 -5.87 -10.63
C THR A 74 -30.78 -4.62 -11.43
N ASP A 75 -29.93 -3.58 -11.38
CA ASP A 75 -30.30 -2.25 -11.83
C ASP A 75 -29.21 -1.59 -12.68
N PHE A 76 -29.66 -0.81 -13.66
CA PHE A 76 -28.89 0.22 -14.32
C PHE A 76 -29.02 1.52 -13.51
N VAL A 77 -27.91 2.12 -13.15
CA VAL A 77 -27.83 3.24 -12.21
C VAL A 77 -27.14 4.42 -12.87
N ILE A 78 -27.76 5.59 -12.81
CA ILE A 78 -27.16 6.87 -13.21
C ILE A 78 -27.04 7.73 -11.95
N SER A 79 -25.83 8.20 -11.63
CA SER A 79 -25.61 9.13 -10.53
C SER A 79 -24.91 10.39 -11.04
N ILE A 80 -25.44 11.56 -10.70
CA ILE A 80 -24.86 12.87 -11.03
C ILE A 80 -24.45 13.54 -9.72
N TYR A 81 -23.15 13.82 -9.57
CA TYR A 81 -22.55 14.45 -8.41
C TYR A 81 -22.13 15.87 -8.75
N GLU A 82 -22.47 16.82 -7.89
CA GLU A 82 -22.23 18.24 -8.10
C GLU A 82 -22.11 18.99 -6.77
N LYS A 83 -21.43 20.15 -6.80
CA LYS A 83 -21.14 20.99 -5.62
C LYS A 83 -21.82 22.36 -5.68
N GLY A 84 -22.87 22.49 -6.47
CA GLY A 84 -23.65 23.71 -6.60
C GLY A 84 -24.60 23.94 -5.43
N MET A 85 -25.49 24.92 -5.58
CA MET A 85 -26.34 25.43 -4.51
C MET A 85 -27.15 24.31 -3.81
N PRO A 86 -27.19 24.30 -2.46
CA PRO A 86 -28.00 23.34 -1.72
C PRO A 86 -29.47 23.36 -2.15
N PHE A 87 -30.01 22.17 -2.43
CA PHE A 87 -31.38 21.99 -2.89
C PHE A 87 -32.12 21.08 -1.92
N SER A 88 -33.39 21.39 -1.63
CA SER A 88 -34.25 20.59 -0.76
C SER A 88 -35.38 19.96 -1.57
N PRO A 89 -35.28 18.67 -1.96
CA PRO A 89 -36.30 18.00 -2.77
C PRO A 89 -37.70 18.01 -2.11
N GLY A 90 -37.77 17.92 -0.78
CA GLY A 90 -39.02 17.95 -0.02
C GLY A 90 -39.75 19.30 0.00
N ARG A 91 -39.18 20.36 -0.58
CA ARG A 91 -39.82 21.68 -0.72
C ARG A 91 -40.30 21.97 -2.14
N VAL A 92 -40.05 21.06 -3.09
CA VAL A 92 -40.56 21.17 -4.46
C VAL A 92 -42.06 20.87 -4.44
N ARG A 93 -42.89 21.78 -4.94
CA ARG A 93 -44.33 21.54 -5.10
C ARG A 93 -44.52 20.37 -6.07
N GLU A 94 -45.37 19.40 -5.72
CA GLU A 94 -45.72 18.34 -6.65
C GLU A 94 -46.44 18.94 -7.86
N TYR A 95 -45.96 18.62 -9.05
CA TYR A 95 -46.59 19.03 -10.29
C TYR A 95 -47.95 18.32 -10.43
N ALA A 96 -49.03 19.10 -10.45
CA ALA A 96 -50.40 18.63 -10.68
C ALA A 96 -50.86 19.06 -12.09
N PRO A 97 -51.04 18.12 -13.04
CA PRO A 97 -51.43 18.45 -14.42
C PRO A 97 -52.75 19.23 -14.53
N GLU A 98 -53.62 19.12 -13.52
CA GLU A 98 -54.96 19.70 -13.48
C GLU A 98 -54.97 21.22 -13.24
N ASN A 99 -53.83 21.84 -12.88
CA ASN A 99 -53.73 23.26 -12.50
C ASN A 99 -53.00 24.16 -13.53
N LEU A 100 -52.82 23.68 -14.77
CA LEU A 100 -52.09 24.37 -15.84
C LEU A 100 -52.59 25.81 -16.13
N GLU A 101 -53.87 26.10 -15.92
CA GLU A 101 -54.45 27.42 -16.23
C GLU A 101 -54.07 28.54 -15.24
N LYS A 102 -53.41 28.25 -14.11
CA LYS A 102 -53.16 29.24 -13.03
C LYS A 102 -51.70 29.48 -12.64
N THR A 103 -50.73 28.76 -13.22
CA THR A 103 -49.30 28.94 -12.87
C THR A 103 -48.42 28.95 -14.11
N MET A 104 -47.82 30.10 -14.40
CA MET A 104 -46.79 30.28 -15.46
C MET A 104 -45.41 29.67 -15.10
N ASN A 105 -45.29 28.96 -13.97
CA ASN A 105 -44.01 28.41 -13.54
C ASN A 105 -44.00 26.89 -13.71
N ALA A 106 -43.05 26.39 -14.51
CA ALA A 106 -42.77 24.97 -14.73
C ALA A 106 -42.05 24.29 -13.53
N ASP A 107 -42.11 24.89 -12.34
CA ASP A 107 -41.42 24.43 -11.14
C ASP A 107 -41.94 23.02 -10.75
N GLY A 108 -41.07 22.02 -10.82
CA GLY A 108 -41.37 20.63 -10.46
C GLY A 108 -41.77 19.70 -11.60
N LEU A 109 -41.93 20.20 -12.83
CA LEU A 109 -42.21 19.37 -14.02
C LEU A 109 -41.08 18.38 -14.29
N GLY A 110 -39.82 18.83 -14.18
CA GLY A 110 -38.65 17.99 -14.40
C GLY A 110 -38.57 16.79 -13.46
N LEU A 111 -38.73 17.03 -12.16
CA LEU A 111 -38.76 15.97 -11.15
C LEU A 111 -39.92 14.99 -11.36
N PHE A 112 -41.08 15.49 -11.79
CA PHE A 112 -42.22 14.65 -12.15
C PHE A 112 -41.92 13.75 -13.35
N MET A 113 -41.30 14.28 -14.41
CA MET A 113 -40.91 13.50 -15.59
C MET A 113 -39.90 12.41 -15.23
N MET A 114 -38.84 12.77 -14.49
CA MET A 114 -37.83 11.80 -14.05
C MET A 114 -38.49 10.66 -13.25
N LYS A 115 -39.38 10.97 -12.29
CA LYS A 115 -40.10 9.95 -11.49
C LYS A 115 -41.03 9.04 -12.30
N LYS A 116 -41.53 9.52 -13.44
CA LYS A 116 -42.38 8.74 -14.35
C LYS A 116 -41.59 7.83 -15.28
N MET A 117 -40.38 8.25 -15.65
CA MET A 117 -39.53 7.56 -16.61
C MET A 117 -38.64 6.52 -15.95
N MET A 118 -38.09 6.82 -14.77
CA MET A 118 -37.19 5.96 -14.00
C MET A 118 -37.94 5.14 -12.96
N ASP A 119 -37.40 3.96 -12.60
CA ASP A 119 -38.02 3.08 -11.60
C ASP A 119 -37.71 3.52 -10.15
N GLY A 120 -36.64 4.28 -9.93
CA GLY A 120 -36.30 4.85 -8.62
C GLY A 120 -35.44 6.10 -8.73
N ILE A 121 -35.64 7.04 -7.81
CA ILE A 121 -34.90 8.32 -7.72
C ILE A 121 -34.57 8.60 -6.26
N GLU A 122 -33.31 8.90 -6.00
CA GLU A 122 -32.77 9.19 -4.68
C GLU A 122 -31.92 10.47 -4.74
N PHE A 123 -32.04 11.32 -3.73
CA PHE A 123 -31.18 12.48 -3.54
C PHE A 123 -30.33 12.26 -2.30
N GLU A 124 -29.03 12.39 -2.44
CA GLU A 124 -28.07 12.22 -1.35
C GLU A 124 -27.38 13.55 -1.07
N ASN A 125 -27.32 13.92 0.20
CA ASN A 125 -26.49 15.03 0.68
C ASN A 125 -25.14 14.47 1.11
N LEU A 126 -24.08 14.86 0.41
CA LEU A 126 -22.70 14.38 0.62
C LEU A 126 -21.86 15.37 1.45
N GLY A 127 -22.50 16.34 2.10
CA GLY A 127 -21.83 17.34 2.94
C GLY A 127 -20.87 18.21 2.13
N ARG A 128 -19.57 18.13 2.45
CA ARG A 128 -18.51 18.90 1.74
C ARG A 128 -18.29 18.44 0.30
N GLU A 129 -18.74 17.24 -0.03
CA GLU A 129 -18.69 16.72 -1.40
C GLU A 129 -19.91 17.11 -2.24
N GLY A 130 -20.80 17.95 -1.70
CA GLY A 130 -21.95 18.49 -2.39
C GLY A 130 -23.16 17.58 -2.27
N LYS A 131 -23.81 17.30 -3.40
CA LYS A 131 -25.02 16.45 -3.45
C LYS A 131 -24.98 15.55 -4.68
N ALA A 132 -25.74 14.46 -4.59
CA ALA A 132 -25.90 13.52 -5.69
C ALA A 132 -27.38 13.28 -6.00
N LEU A 133 -27.70 13.21 -7.28
CA LEU A 133 -28.96 12.65 -7.78
C LEU A 133 -28.66 11.27 -8.34
N LYS A 134 -29.34 10.26 -7.81
CA LYS A 134 -29.23 8.87 -8.25
C LYS A 134 -30.56 8.43 -8.84
N MET A 135 -30.52 7.88 -10.04
CA MET A 135 -31.66 7.33 -10.77
C MET A 135 -31.41 5.88 -11.11
N THR A 136 -32.43 5.04 -10.99
CA THR A 136 -32.32 3.59 -11.18
C THR A 136 -33.38 3.08 -12.16
N MET A 137 -32.99 2.10 -12.97
CA MET A 137 -33.84 1.39 -13.91
C MET A 137 -33.58 -0.11 -13.78
N ARG A 138 -34.63 -0.90 -13.57
CA ARG A 138 -34.49 -2.35 -13.39
C ARG A 138 -34.07 -3.02 -14.69
N LEU A 139 -33.07 -3.88 -14.61
CA LEU A 139 -32.64 -4.73 -15.72
C LEU A 139 -33.68 -5.84 -15.96
N SER A 140 -33.77 -6.31 -17.20
CA SER A 140 -34.55 -7.51 -17.51
C SER A 140 -33.83 -8.77 -17.01
N GLU A 141 -34.58 -9.81 -16.65
CA GLU A 141 -34.00 -11.10 -16.22
C GLU A 141 -33.05 -11.69 -17.28
N ALA A 142 -33.38 -11.52 -18.56
CA ALA A 142 -32.54 -11.96 -19.67
C ALA A 142 -31.19 -11.22 -19.71
N CYS A 143 -31.21 -9.90 -19.46
CA CYS A 143 -29.99 -9.09 -19.37
C CYS A 143 -29.14 -9.51 -18.16
N ILE A 144 -29.76 -9.68 -16.99
CA ILE A 144 -29.08 -10.14 -15.76
C ILE A 144 -28.39 -11.48 -15.99
N LYS A 145 -29.10 -12.46 -16.55
CA LYS A 145 -28.55 -13.79 -16.86
C LYS A 145 -27.36 -13.71 -17.81
N ARG A 146 -27.46 -12.93 -18.90
CA ARG A 146 -26.36 -12.75 -19.86
C ARG A 146 -25.16 -12.06 -19.23
N LEU A 147 -25.38 -11.01 -18.45
CA LEU A 147 -24.32 -10.29 -17.75
C LEU A 147 -23.61 -11.23 -16.76
N HIS A 148 -24.35 -12.07 -16.02
CA HIS A 148 -23.78 -13.13 -15.20
C HIS A 148 -23.00 -14.15 -16.03
N GLU A 149 -23.51 -14.65 -17.16
CA GLU A 149 -22.80 -15.64 -17.99
C GLU A 149 -21.52 -15.07 -18.65
N LYS A 150 -21.52 -13.80 -19.04
CA LYS A 150 -20.43 -13.16 -19.78
C LYS A 150 -19.37 -12.52 -18.87
N TYR A 151 -19.79 -12.02 -17.71
CA TYR A 151 -18.96 -11.25 -16.78
C TYR A 151 -18.99 -11.82 -15.35
N GLU A 152 -19.47 -13.05 -15.15
CA GLU A 152 -18.96 -13.86 -14.04
C GLU A 152 -17.44 -13.78 -14.12
N ASN A 153 -16.86 -13.14 -13.11
CA ASN A 153 -15.43 -13.02 -12.97
C ASN A 153 -14.84 -14.44 -13.08
N LYS A 154 -14.36 -14.81 -14.28
CA LYS A 154 -13.14 -15.60 -14.38
C LYS A 154 -12.10 -14.74 -13.69
N ILE A 155 -11.99 -14.91 -12.38
CA ILE A 155 -10.85 -14.45 -11.61
C ILE A 155 -9.66 -14.92 -12.45
N LEU A 156 -8.93 -13.97 -13.05
CA LEU A 156 -7.71 -14.23 -13.82
C LEU A 156 -6.59 -14.79 -12.93
N VAL A 157 -6.88 -14.98 -11.66
CA VAL A 157 -6.14 -15.78 -10.69
C VAL A 157 -7.10 -16.85 -10.15
N LYS A 158 -7.49 -17.81 -10.98
CA LYS A 158 -7.64 -19.15 -10.39
C LYS A 158 -6.24 -19.47 -9.89
N ASP A 159 -6.11 -19.80 -8.60
CA ASP A 159 -5.18 -20.85 -8.22
C ASP A 159 -5.62 -22.07 -9.04
N THR A 160 -5.26 -22.11 -10.33
CA THR A 160 -5.18 -23.36 -11.05
C THR A 160 -4.22 -24.14 -10.20
N ALA A 161 -4.75 -25.15 -9.51
CA ALA A 161 -3.94 -26.21 -8.93
C ALA A 161 -2.85 -26.48 -9.97
N GLY A 162 -1.62 -26.08 -9.60
CA GLY A 162 -0.49 -26.18 -10.51
C GLY A 162 -0.51 -27.59 -11.08
N GLU A 163 -0.18 -27.71 -12.36
CA GLU A 163 0.23 -29.01 -12.89
C GLU A 163 1.12 -29.64 -11.82
N THR A 164 0.69 -30.81 -11.34
CA THR A 164 1.40 -31.58 -10.33
C THR A 164 2.89 -31.56 -10.67
N ALA A 165 3.73 -31.33 -9.65
CA ALA A 165 5.17 -31.06 -9.69
C ALA A 165 6.06 -32.10 -10.43
N GLU A 166 5.49 -32.97 -11.24
CA GLU A 166 6.20 -33.93 -12.07
C GLU A 166 6.63 -33.24 -13.38
N ASN A 167 7.90 -32.78 -13.40
CA ASN A 167 8.70 -32.28 -14.54
C ASN A 167 8.72 -30.78 -14.83
N ILE A 168 8.58 -29.91 -13.84
CA ILE A 168 9.00 -28.51 -13.99
C ILE A 168 10.53 -28.42 -13.88
N SER A 169 11.19 -28.18 -15.02
CA SER A 169 12.65 -27.98 -15.10
C SER A 169 12.96 -26.49 -15.23
N PHE A 170 13.82 -25.99 -14.34
CA PHE A 170 14.27 -24.60 -14.36
C PHE A 170 15.69 -24.48 -13.80
N THR A 171 16.33 -23.35 -14.08
CA THR A 171 17.60 -22.95 -13.49
C THR A 171 17.45 -21.60 -12.81
N VAL A 172 18.22 -21.36 -11.75
CA VAL A 172 18.31 -20.02 -11.14
C VAL A 172 19.62 -19.39 -11.58
N ARG A 173 19.55 -18.17 -12.09
CA ARG A 173 20.73 -17.43 -12.58
C ARG A 173 20.64 -15.92 -12.28
N PRO A 174 21.76 -15.19 -12.38
CA PRO A 174 21.74 -13.73 -12.36
C PRO A 174 20.89 -13.15 -13.49
N PHE A 175 20.35 -11.96 -13.22
CA PHE A 175 19.64 -11.12 -14.17
C PHE A 175 20.50 -10.73 -15.37
N ALA A 176 19.86 -10.68 -16.53
CA ALA A 176 20.31 -10.03 -17.74
C ALA A 176 19.30 -8.93 -18.14
N PRO A 177 19.73 -7.81 -18.78
CA PRO A 177 18.84 -6.71 -19.15
C PRO A 177 17.58 -7.12 -19.91
N GLU A 178 17.67 -8.17 -20.72
CA GLU A 178 16.58 -8.73 -21.53
C GLU A 178 15.47 -9.36 -20.67
N ASP A 179 15.76 -9.76 -19.43
CA ASP A 179 14.78 -10.34 -18.51
C ASP A 179 13.79 -9.29 -17.95
N ALA A 180 14.14 -8.01 -18.00
CA ALA A 180 13.45 -6.96 -17.25
C ALA A 180 11.94 -6.89 -17.57
N LEU A 181 11.57 -7.04 -18.85
CA LEU A 181 10.18 -7.04 -19.27
C LEU A 181 9.41 -8.24 -18.70
N GLU A 182 10.02 -9.43 -18.71
CA GLU A 182 9.39 -10.64 -18.17
C GLU A 182 9.31 -10.61 -16.65
N ILE A 183 10.26 -9.96 -15.96
CA ILE A 183 10.17 -9.69 -14.52
C ILE A 183 8.95 -8.80 -14.22
N SER A 184 8.75 -7.71 -14.96
CA SER A 184 7.57 -6.84 -14.78
C SER A 184 6.26 -7.58 -15.05
N ARG A 185 6.20 -8.42 -16.10
CA ARG A 185 5.03 -9.27 -16.39
C ARG A 185 4.78 -10.31 -15.30
N CYS A 186 5.85 -10.89 -14.76
CA CYS A 186 5.77 -11.84 -13.65
C CYS A 186 5.23 -11.18 -12.38
N ALA A 187 5.68 -9.96 -12.05
CA ALA A 187 5.15 -9.16 -10.95
C ALA A 187 3.66 -8.87 -11.15
N TYR A 188 3.27 -8.45 -12.36
CA TYR A 188 1.87 -8.17 -12.68
C TYR A 188 0.98 -9.41 -12.57
N LYS A 189 1.44 -10.57 -13.06
CA LYS A 189 0.71 -11.84 -12.89
C LYS A 189 0.56 -12.22 -11.41
N ALA A 190 1.54 -11.91 -10.56
CA ALA A 190 1.53 -12.27 -9.15
C ALA A 190 0.68 -11.31 -8.30
N TYR A 191 0.73 -10.00 -8.57
CA TYR A 191 0.21 -8.94 -7.70
C TYR A 191 -0.54 -7.80 -8.43
N GLY A 192 -0.77 -7.88 -9.74
CA GLY A 192 -1.37 -6.76 -10.49
C GLY A 192 -0.48 -5.53 -10.47
N TYR A 193 -0.99 -4.37 -10.03
CA TYR A 193 -0.21 -3.14 -9.84
C TYR A 193 -0.02 -2.77 -8.36
N THR A 194 -0.21 -3.71 -7.44
CA THR A 194 -0.17 -3.47 -5.99
C THR A 194 1.20 -3.75 -5.35
N TYR A 195 2.27 -3.77 -6.15
CA TYR A 195 3.65 -4.03 -5.68
C TYR A 195 4.53 -2.78 -5.84
N GLU A 196 5.82 -2.86 -5.49
CA GLU A 196 6.76 -1.75 -5.62
C GLU A 196 6.72 -1.12 -7.03
N PRO A 197 6.41 0.18 -7.19
CA PRO A 197 6.10 0.77 -8.49
C PRO A 197 7.20 0.56 -9.55
N TYR A 198 8.48 0.65 -9.17
CA TYR A 198 9.59 0.53 -10.12
C TYR A 198 9.63 -0.84 -10.82
N ILE A 199 9.06 -1.90 -10.23
CA ILE A 199 9.08 -3.25 -10.82
C ILE A 199 8.29 -3.31 -12.12
N TYR A 200 7.38 -2.36 -12.35
CA TYR A 200 6.56 -2.28 -13.56
C TYR A 200 7.21 -1.44 -14.68
N TYR A 201 8.44 -0.97 -14.46
CA TYR A 201 9.24 -0.21 -15.43
C TYR A 201 10.53 -0.99 -15.71
N PRO A 202 10.60 -1.77 -16.80
CA PRO A 202 11.77 -2.58 -17.14
C PRO A 202 13.09 -1.79 -17.12
N GLU A 203 13.07 -0.56 -17.59
CA GLU A 203 14.23 0.34 -17.63
C GLU A 203 14.74 0.67 -16.21
N LYS A 204 13.85 0.78 -15.23
CA LYS A 204 14.23 1.00 -13.82
C LYS A 204 14.86 -0.24 -13.21
N ILE A 205 14.39 -1.44 -13.54
CA ILE A 205 15.03 -2.68 -13.12
C ILE A 205 16.46 -2.74 -13.68
N ILE A 206 16.64 -2.43 -14.96
CA ILE A 206 17.96 -2.39 -15.61
C ILE A 206 18.86 -1.34 -14.93
N GLU A 207 18.35 -0.13 -14.71
CA GLU A 207 19.09 0.97 -14.07
C GLU A 207 19.55 0.60 -12.65
N MET A 208 18.64 0.04 -11.83
CA MET A 208 18.94 -0.36 -10.45
C MET A 208 19.92 -1.54 -10.37
N ASN A 209 19.87 -2.48 -11.32
CA ASN A 209 20.89 -3.52 -11.40
C ASN A 209 22.24 -2.96 -11.83
N LYS A 210 22.25 -2.02 -12.78
CA LYS A 210 23.48 -1.39 -13.29
C LYS A 210 24.18 -0.53 -12.22
N ASN A 211 23.42 0.20 -11.40
CA ASN A 211 23.98 1.08 -10.37
C ASN A 211 24.24 0.38 -9.03
N GLY A 212 23.89 -0.91 -8.90
CA GLY A 212 24.16 -1.73 -7.72
C GLY A 212 23.16 -1.58 -6.58
N LEU A 213 22.07 -0.81 -6.75
CA LEU A 213 20.98 -0.72 -5.77
C LEU A 213 20.10 -1.99 -5.75
N LEU A 214 20.13 -2.75 -6.83
CA LEU A 214 19.47 -4.05 -6.93
C LEU A 214 20.47 -5.08 -7.47
N ARG A 215 20.42 -6.31 -6.97
CA ARG A 215 21.08 -7.46 -7.62
C ARG A 215 20.04 -8.55 -7.77
N SER A 216 19.53 -8.66 -8.99
CA SER A 216 18.38 -9.49 -9.35
C SER A 216 18.80 -10.89 -9.79
N PHE A 217 17.95 -11.85 -9.47
CA PHE A 217 18.09 -13.25 -9.85
C PHE A 217 16.74 -13.76 -10.36
N VAL A 218 16.79 -14.61 -11.36
CA VAL A 218 15.59 -15.15 -12.03
C VAL A 218 15.61 -16.66 -12.01
N ALA A 219 14.43 -17.26 -11.87
CA ALA A 219 14.21 -18.66 -12.19
C ALA A 219 13.77 -18.75 -13.65
N GLU A 220 14.61 -19.32 -14.51
CA GLU A 220 14.34 -19.50 -15.94
C GLU A 220 13.90 -20.94 -16.22
N GLY A 221 12.71 -21.08 -16.80
CA GLY A 221 12.15 -22.34 -17.29
C GLY A 221 12.53 -22.63 -18.75
N LYS A 222 11.85 -23.60 -19.37
CA LYS A 222 12.08 -23.95 -20.78
C LYS A 222 11.75 -22.76 -21.70
N GLY A 223 12.57 -22.56 -22.72
CA GLY A 223 12.32 -21.54 -23.76
C GLY A 223 12.55 -20.10 -23.31
N GLY A 224 13.31 -19.87 -22.22
CA GLY A 224 13.62 -18.52 -21.73
C GLY A 224 12.54 -17.90 -20.85
N GLU A 225 11.54 -18.68 -20.42
CA GLU A 225 10.47 -18.14 -19.59
C GLU A 225 10.96 -17.82 -18.18
N ILE A 226 10.76 -16.57 -17.72
CA ILE A 226 10.98 -16.21 -16.32
C ILE A 226 9.80 -16.69 -15.47
N MET A 227 10.04 -17.67 -14.62
CA MET A 227 9.06 -18.28 -13.72
C MET A 227 8.91 -17.52 -12.40
N GLY A 228 9.97 -16.82 -12.00
CA GLY A 228 10.02 -16.04 -10.77
C GLY A 228 11.26 -15.15 -10.72
N HIS A 229 11.23 -14.23 -9.77
CA HIS A 229 12.26 -13.23 -9.50
C HIS A 229 12.50 -13.12 -7.99
N ILE A 230 13.73 -12.83 -7.61
CA ILE A 230 14.15 -12.43 -6.27
C ILE A 230 15.35 -11.50 -6.39
N ALA A 231 15.56 -10.60 -5.45
CA ALA A 231 16.71 -9.71 -5.49
C ALA A 231 17.27 -9.37 -4.11
N PHE A 232 18.55 -9.01 -4.11
CA PHE A 232 19.14 -8.19 -3.06
C PHE A 232 18.87 -6.72 -3.35
N LYS A 233 18.29 -6.01 -2.39
CA LYS A 233 18.12 -4.56 -2.44
C LYS A 233 19.08 -3.91 -1.45
N PHE A 234 19.77 -2.87 -1.90
CA PHE A 234 20.75 -2.12 -1.13
C PHE A 234 20.30 -0.67 -1.01
N LYS A 235 20.55 -0.01 0.12
CA LYS A 235 20.35 1.45 0.24
C LYS A 235 21.45 2.19 -0.52
N LYS A 236 22.69 1.68 -0.45
CA LYS A 236 23.85 2.21 -1.19
C LYS A 236 24.63 1.08 -1.88
N PRO A 237 25.22 1.30 -3.08
CA PRO A 237 25.84 0.22 -3.86
C PRO A 237 27.00 -0.52 -3.18
N ASP A 238 27.68 0.13 -2.23
CA ASP A 238 28.84 -0.35 -1.48
C ASP A 238 28.48 -1.04 -0.16
N GLU A 239 27.20 -1.13 0.18
CA GLU A 239 26.75 -1.81 1.39
C GLU A 239 27.05 -3.31 1.36
N ARG A 240 27.40 -3.84 2.55
CA ARG A 240 27.67 -5.26 2.77
C ARG A 240 26.53 -5.96 3.48
N ILE A 241 25.37 -5.34 3.56
CA ILE A 241 24.12 -5.95 4.01
C ILE A 241 23.08 -5.74 2.91
N ALA A 242 22.19 -6.71 2.73
CA ALA A 242 21.14 -6.60 1.72
C ALA A 242 19.78 -6.98 2.31
N GLU A 243 18.74 -6.28 1.87
CA GLU A 243 17.38 -6.77 2.00
C GLU A 243 17.16 -7.86 0.95
N LEU A 244 16.83 -9.08 1.38
CA LEU A 244 16.34 -10.13 0.50
C LEU A 244 14.85 -9.89 0.28
N GLY A 245 14.48 -9.50 -0.94
CA GLY A 245 13.13 -9.10 -1.26
C GLY A 245 12.83 -9.15 -2.74
N VAL A 246 11.85 -8.35 -3.15
CA VAL A 246 11.40 -8.26 -4.55
C VAL A 246 11.05 -9.65 -5.11
N ALA A 247 10.48 -10.50 -4.24
CA ALA A 247 10.36 -11.92 -4.48
C ALA A 247 8.95 -12.28 -4.95
N PHE A 248 8.85 -12.84 -6.14
CA PHE A 248 7.58 -13.31 -6.70
C PHE A 248 7.77 -14.48 -7.65
N VAL A 249 6.74 -15.32 -7.71
CA VAL A 249 6.66 -16.49 -8.59
C VAL A 249 5.32 -16.41 -9.31
N LYS A 250 5.30 -16.68 -10.62
CA LYS A 250 4.06 -16.72 -11.39
C LYS A 250 3.07 -17.70 -10.73
N PRO A 251 1.76 -17.39 -10.68
CA PRO A 251 0.76 -18.23 -10.01
C PRO A 251 0.83 -19.71 -10.40
N GLU A 252 1.00 -19.99 -11.68
CA GLU A 252 1.12 -21.33 -12.26
C GLU A 252 2.32 -22.15 -11.73
N TYR A 253 3.34 -21.50 -11.19
CA TYR A 253 4.55 -22.13 -10.65
C TYR A 253 4.63 -22.10 -9.11
N ARG A 254 3.56 -21.69 -8.42
CA ARG A 254 3.54 -21.74 -6.95
C ARG A 254 3.58 -23.20 -6.47
N LYS A 255 4.19 -23.43 -5.30
CA LYS A 255 4.37 -24.77 -4.69
C LYS A 255 5.25 -25.73 -5.52
N SER A 256 5.95 -25.25 -6.56
CA SER A 256 6.90 -26.05 -7.38
C SER A 256 8.34 -26.09 -6.83
N GLY A 257 8.60 -25.40 -5.72
CA GLY A 257 9.96 -25.25 -5.16
C GLY A 257 10.76 -24.08 -5.72
N VAL A 258 10.29 -23.39 -6.77
CA VAL A 258 10.99 -22.23 -7.40
C VAL A 258 11.44 -21.17 -6.39
N PHE A 259 10.55 -20.73 -5.49
CA PHE A 259 10.90 -19.73 -4.46
C PHE A 259 12.04 -20.19 -3.55
N ARG A 260 12.02 -21.47 -3.15
CA ARG A 260 13.07 -22.05 -2.30
C ARG A 260 14.40 -22.12 -3.05
N SER A 261 14.40 -22.61 -4.28
CA SER A 261 15.62 -22.67 -5.11
C SER A 261 16.22 -21.29 -5.37
N MET A 262 15.38 -20.26 -5.59
CA MET A 262 15.82 -18.87 -5.72
C MET A 262 16.45 -18.35 -4.41
N THR A 263 15.84 -18.65 -3.28
CA THR A 263 16.36 -18.25 -1.95
C THR A 263 17.69 -18.94 -1.63
N ASP A 264 17.79 -20.25 -1.88
CA ASP A 264 19.04 -21.02 -1.70
C ASP A 264 20.16 -20.48 -2.60
N PHE A 265 19.83 -20.05 -3.82
CA PHE A 265 20.79 -19.39 -4.72
C PHE A 265 21.24 -18.05 -4.14
N CYS A 266 20.33 -17.24 -3.62
CA CYS A 266 20.68 -16.00 -2.94
C CYS A 266 21.61 -16.25 -1.75
N HIS A 267 21.36 -17.26 -0.91
CA HIS A 267 22.25 -17.55 0.22
C HIS A 267 23.69 -17.82 -0.22
N LYS A 268 23.88 -18.63 -1.27
CA LYS A 268 25.22 -18.86 -1.86
C LYS A 268 25.81 -17.58 -2.42
N LYS A 269 25.02 -16.75 -3.10
CA LYS A 269 25.50 -15.47 -3.62
C LYS A 269 25.86 -14.46 -2.54
N ALA A 270 25.18 -14.47 -1.40
CA ALA A 270 25.55 -13.62 -0.27
C ALA A 270 26.94 -13.98 0.28
N GLU A 271 27.28 -15.27 0.33
CA GLU A 271 28.62 -15.77 0.67
C GLU A 271 29.66 -15.33 -0.36
N GLU A 272 29.43 -15.57 -1.65
CA GLU A 272 30.35 -15.17 -2.73
C GLU A 272 30.61 -13.65 -2.76
N LEU A 273 29.59 -12.85 -2.45
CA LEU A 273 29.65 -11.40 -2.42
C LEU A 273 30.20 -10.85 -1.09
N ASN A 274 30.56 -11.73 -0.15
CA ASN A 274 31.06 -11.35 1.16
C ASN A 274 30.09 -10.40 1.89
N LEU A 275 28.79 -10.67 1.86
CA LEU A 275 27.83 -9.90 2.66
C LEU A 275 27.93 -10.30 4.14
N PHE A 276 27.76 -9.34 5.05
CA PHE A 276 27.65 -9.57 6.50
C PHE A 276 26.38 -10.34 6.84
N GLY A 277 25.27 -10.04 6.17
CA GLY A 277 24.01 -10.74 6.37
C GLY A 277 22.94 -10.32 5.38
N LEU A 278 21.81 -10.99 5.50
CA LEU A 278 20.59 -10.68 4.76
C LEU A 278 19.50 -10.34 5.76
N PHE A 279 18.71 -9.30 5.49
CA PHE A 279 17.49 -9.02 6.25
C PHE A 279 16.26 -9.06 5.35
N GLY A 280 15.09 -9.11 5.95
CA GLY A 280 13.82 -9.06 5.23
C GLY A 280 12.69 -8.60 6.13
N ARG A 281 11.64 -8.06 5.52
CA ARG A 281 10.44 -7.60 6.22
C ARG A 281 9.26 -8.47 5.80
N ALA A 282 8.57 -9.07 6.77
CA ALA A 282 7.44 -9.95 6.50
C ALA A 282 6.19 -9.47 7.24
N VAL A 283 5.04 -9.46 6.55
CA VAL A 283 3.74 -9.17 7.18
C VAL A 283 3.42 -10.19 8.28
N THR A 284 2.83 -9.71 9.36
CA THR A 284 2.46 -10.54 10.51
C THR A 284 1.19 -11.36 10.28
N SER A 285 0.31 -10.96 9.36
CA SER A 285 -0.90 -11.71 9.01
C SER A 285 -0.64 -13.03 8.28
N HIS A 286 0.52 -13.19 7.61
CA HIS A 286 0.85 -14.39 6.83
C HIS A 286 1.83 -15.32 7.57
N VAL A 287 1.33 -16.06 8.55
CA VAL A 287 2.11 -17.01 9.39
C VAL A 287 2.90 -18.03 8.55
N GLY A 288 2.38 -18.42 7.38
CA GLY A 288 3.06 -19.35 6.47
C GLY A 288 4.40 -18.85 5.93
N SER A 289 4.51 -17.56 5.58
CA SER A 289 5.79 -16.99 5.13
C SER A 289 6.76 -16.81 6.27
N GLN A 290 6.28 -16.47 7.47
CA GLN A 290 7.10 -16.40 8.68
C GLN A 290 7.73 -17.76 9.02
N LYS A 291 6.96 -18.85 8.91
CA LYS A 291 7.48 -20.20 9.10
C LYS A 291 8.54 -20.58 8.07
N LEU A 292 8.35 -20.15 6.81
CA LEU A 292 9.30 -20.45 5.74
C LEU A 292 10.64 -19.75 5.94
N ILE A 293 10.64 -18.47 6.29
CA ILE A 293 11.89 -17.71 6.53
C ILE A 293 12.61 -18.18 7.80
N ASP A 294 11.87 -18.57 8.84
CA ASP A 294 12.43 -19.22 10.05
C ASP A 294 13.17 -20.51 9.70
N GLN A 295 12.55 -21.38 8.87
CA GLN A 295 13.18 -22.59 8.35
C GLN A 295 14.41 -22.32 7.45
N MET A 296 14.53 -21.12 6.90
CA MET A 296 15.66 -20.67 6.08
C MET A 296 16.78 -20.03 6.92
N GLY A 297 16.68 -20.06 8.25
CA GLY A 297 17.71 -19.56 9.17
C GLY A 297 17.64 -18.07 9.45
N TYR A 298 16.51 -17.42 9.17
CA TYR A 298 16.27 -16.04 9.57
C TYR A 298 15.64 -16.01 10.96
N VAL A 299 16.11 -15.10 11.80
CA VAL A 299 15.56 -14.88 13.14
C VAL A 299 15.03 -13.45 13.24
N ALA A 300 13.91 -13.27 13.93
CA ALA A 300 13.32 -11.96 14.14
C ALA A 300 14.23 -11.08 15.03
N CYS A 301 14.47 -9.83 14.63
CA CYS A 301 15.16 -8.81 15.44
C CYS A 301 14.38 -7.51 15.62
N GLY A 302 13.20 -7.41 15.03
CA GLY A 302 12.37 -6.22 15.19
C GLY A 302 10.93 -6.45 14.76
N ILE A 303 10.10 -5.50 15.15
CA ILE A 303 8.71 -5.39 14.74
C ILE A 303 8.38 -3.93 14.45
N PHE A 304 7.83 -3.70 13.27
CA PHE A 304 7.47 -2.40 12.74
C PHE A 304 5.94 -2.32 12.69
N PHE A 305 5.35 -1.55 13.61
CA PHE A 305 3.90 -1.42 13.68
C PHE A 305 3.38 -0.54 12.53
N GLY A 306 2.33 -1.00 11.84
CA GLY A 306 1.78 -0.25 10.70
C GLY A 306 2.80 0.03 9.61
N LEU A 307 3.56 -0.98 9.19
CA LEU A 307 4.56 -0.84 8.13
C LEU A 307 3.91 -0.88 6.74
N PHE A 308 2.99 -1.81 6.52
CA PHE A 308 2.41 -2.09 5.21
C PHE A 308 0.98 -1.53 5.10
N PRO A 309 0.57 -0.97 3.95
CA PRO A 309 -0.76 -0.40 3.78
C PRO A 309 -1.90 -1.37 4.09
N ASP A 310 -3.06 -0.82 4.42
CA ASP A 310 -4.30 -1.56 4.67
C ASP A 310 -5.04 -1.98 3.38
N ASP A 311 -4.57 -1.51 2.22
CA ASP A 311 -5.18 -1.74 0.91
C ASP A 311 -4.35 -2.68 0.00
N VAL A 312 -3.24 -3.24 0.51
CA VAL A 312 -2.48 -4.26 -0.24
C VAL A 312 -3.34 -5.50 -0.39
N ASP A 313 -4.04 -5.59 -1.51
CA ASP A 313 -4.91 -6.72 -1.80
C ASP A 313 -4.04 -7.94 -2.12
N PHE A 314 -3.63 -8.67 -1.08
CA PHE A 314 -3.06 -10.00 -1.17
C PHE A 314 -4.17 -10.99 -1.59
N LYS A 315 -4.87 -10.72 -2.71
CA LYS A 315 -6.07 -11.42 -3.23
C LYS A 315 -5.95 -12.94 -3.27
N ALA A 316 -4.74 -13.47 -3.23
CA ALA A 316 -4.45 -14.90 -3.26
C ALA A 316 -3.97 -15.51 -1.92
N LEU A 317 -3.73 -14.71 -0.86
CA LEU A 317 -3.03 -15.18 0.35
C LEU A 317 -3.63 -14.73 1.69
N VAL A 318 -4.34 -13.59 1.74
CA VAL A 318 -4.93 -13.07 2.99
C VAL A 318 -6.32 -12.49 2.72
N GLY A 319 -7.24 -12.64 3.69
CA GLY A 319 -8.58 -12.02 3.64
C GLY A 319 -8.54 -10.49 3.73
N LYS A 320 -9.71 -9.86 3.87
CA LYS A 320 -9.85 -8.39 3.95
C LYS A 320 -9.04 -7.83 5.12
N ILE A 321 -8.07 -6.96 4.83
CA ILE A 321 -7.22 -6.28 5.80
C ILE A 321 -8.07 -5.30 6.63
N LYS A 322 -7.87 -5.28 7.94
CA LYS A 322 -8.66 -4.47 8.90
C LYS A 322 -7.99 -3.17 9.33
N GLN A 323 -6.66 -3.09 9.17
CA GLN A 323 -5.81 -1.98 9.60
C GLN A 323 -4.49 -2.02 8.82
N LYS A 324 -3.66 -1.00 8.96
CA LYS A 324 -2.27 -1.03 8.47
C LYS A 324 -1.53 -2.23 9.07
N GLU A 325 -0.95 -3.06 8.22
CA GLU A 325 -0.33 -4.33 8.58
C GLU A 325 1.03 -4.10 9.25
N SER A 326 1.27 -4.81 10.36
CA SER A 326 2.57 -4.77 11.05
C SER A 326 3.54 -5.76 10.41
N GLY A 327 4.81 -5.36 10.31
CA GLY A 327 5.89 -6.16 9.73
C GLY A 327 6.89 -6.64 10.76
N LEU A 328 7.36 -7.87 10.64
CA LEU A 328 8.50 -8.38 11.39
C LEU A 328 9.79 -8.14 10.59
N LEU A 329 10.81 -7.63 11.26
CA LEU A 329 12.17 -7.56 10.73
C LEU A 329 12.90 -8.84 11.07
N PHE A 330 13.41 -9.50 10.05
CA PHE A 330 14.16 -10.74 10.13
C PHE A 330 15.59 -10.53 9.66
N TYR A 331 16.54 -11.23 10.28
CA TYR A 331 17.94 -11.19 9.91
C TYR A 331 18.53 -12.60 9.88
N ARG A 332 19.37 -12.86 8.87
CA ARG A 332 20.18 -14.06 8.72
C ARG A 332 21.65 -13.64 8.67
N PRO A 333 22.49 -14.03 9.64
CA PRO A 333 23.92 -13.77 9.58
C PRO A 333 24.56 -14.55 8.43
N ASN A 334 25.59 -13.97 7.84
CA ASN A 334 26.39 -14.61 6.79
C ASN A 334 27.88 -14.58 7.15
N MET A 335 28.38 -13.41 7.57
CA MET A 335 29.71 -13.24 8.14
C MET A 335 29.66 -12.27 9.32
N HIS A 336 30.60 -12.41 10.25
CA HIS A 336 30.79 -11.44 11.33
C HIS A 336 32.22 -10.88 11.32
N ASP A 337 32.35 -9.62 11.72
CA ASP A 337 33.61 -8.86 11.74
C ASP A 337 34.07 -8.59 13.17
N GLY A 338 34.27 -9.67 13.92
CA GLY A 338 34.65 -9.64 15.32
C GLY A 338 33.57 -9.10 16.27
N GLU A 339 33.97 -8.92 17.52
CA GLU A 339 33.14 -8.33 18.57
C GLU A 339 33.17 -6.80 18.49
N ARG A 340 31.98 -6.17 18.54
CA ARG A 340 31.84 -4.71 18.46
C ARG A 340 31.16 -4.14 19.69
N THR A 341 31.52 -2.92 20.06
CA THR A 341 30.89 -2.22 21.19
C THR A 341 29.68 -1.44 20.70
N ILE A 342 28.54 -1.64 21.35
CA ILE A 342 27.31 -0.87 21.13
C ILE A 342 26.91 -0.07 22.38
N TYR A 343 26.27 1.07 22.15
CA TYR A 343 25.85 2.05 23.16
C TYR A 343 24.34 2.25 23.04
N VAL A 344 23.59 1.48 23.81
CA VAL A 344 22.12 1.44 23.76
C VAL A 344 21.54 1.77 25.13
N PRO A 345 20.35 2.40 25.22
CA PRO A 345 19.72 2.70 26.50
C PRO A 345 19.69 1.48 27.45
N PRO A 346 20.07 1.62 28.74
CA PRO A 346 20.17 0.48 29.66
C PRO A 346 18.89 -0.36 29.77
N LYS A 347 17.72 0.27 29.62
CA LYS A 347 16.44 -0.44 29.61
C LYS A 347 16.29 -1.44 28.45
N TYR A 348 16.96 -1.21 27.31
CA TYR A 348 16.93 -2.10 26.15
C TYR A 348 18.04 -3.15 26.13
N GLU A 349 19.04 -3.00 27.00
CA GLU A 349 20.26 -3.81 26.98
C GLU A 349 19.99 -5.32 26.99
N ASN A 350 19.16 -5.79 27.92
CA ASN A 350 18.87 -7.22 28.06
C ASN A 350 18.20 -7.80 26.80
N LYS A 351 17.18 -7.12 26.26
CA LYS A 351 16.50 -7.57 25.06
C LYS A 351 17.43 -7.53 23.84
N ILE A 352 18.24 -6.49 23.70
CA ILE A 352 19.20 -6.37 22.62
C ILE A 352 20.26 -7.49 22.71
N ARG A 353 20.74 -7.80 23.92
CA ARG A 353 21.67 -8.91 24.16
C ARG A 353 21.09 -10.26 23.73
N GLU A 354 19.84 -10.53 24.08
CA GLU A 354 19.13 -11.74 23.64
C GLU A 354 19.03 -11.84 22.12
N ILE A 355 18.69 -10.73 21.45
CA ILE A 355 18.58 -10.67 19.99
C ILE A 355 19.95 -10.93 19.32
N PHE A 356 21.01 -10.25 19.74
CA PHE A 356 22.36 -10.46 19.19
C PHE A 356 22.89 -11.89 19.45
N ALA A 357 22.59 -12.45 20.62
CA ALA A 357 22.94 -13.84 20.94
C ALA A 357 22.23 -14.84 20.02
N ALA A 358 20.98 -14.58 19.64
CA ALA A 358 20.24 -15.43 18.69
C ALA A 358 20.92 -15.48 17.30
N PHE A 359 21.58 -14.40 16.89
CA PHE A 359 22.37 -14.34 15.66
C PHE A 359 23.79 -14.88 15.78
N LYS A 360 24.26 -15.15 17.00
CA LYS A 360 25.68 -15.43 17.29
C LYS A 360 26.60 -14.29 16.80
N VAL A 361 26.12 -13.05 16.85
CA VAL A 361 26.91 -11.85 16.54
C VAL A 361 27.41 -11.26 17.88
N PRO A 362 28.72 -11.32 18.16
CA PRO A 362 29.24 -10.90 19.46
C PRO A 362 29.21 -9.37 19.60
N VAL A 363 28.68 -8.89 20.72
CA VAL A 363 28.64 -7.46 21.05
C VAL A 363 29.00 -7.19 22.51
N ASN A 364 29.76 -6.12 22.73
CA ASN A 364 30.01 -5.52 24.02
C ASN A 364 29.07 -4.34 24.26
N PHE A 365 28.70 -4.10 25.51
CA PHE A 365 27.86 -2.97 25.88
C PHE A 365 28.71 -1.88 26.52
N GLY A 366 28.87 -0.77 25.81
CA GLY A 366 29.59 0.40 26.26
C GLY A 366 28.76 1.22 27.24
N LYS A 367 29.44 1.88 28.19
CA LYS A 367 28.84 2.91 29.04
C LYS A 367 29.18 4.28 28.47
N SER A 368 28.25 5.23 28.55
CA SER A 368 28.57 6.63 28.26
C SER A 368 29.37 7.20 29.43
N GLU A 369 30.50 7.85 29.15
CA GLU A 369 31.12 8.75 30.11
C GLU A 369 30.24 10.00 30.21
N ALA A 370 29.63 10.21 31.38
CA ALA A 370 28.88 11.42 31.68
C ALA A 370 29.80 12.64 31.50
N GLY A 371 29.58 13.44 30.45
CA GLY A 371 30.24 14.74 30.29
C GLY A 371 30.92 15.03 28.95
N ALA A 372 30.88 14.15 27.95
CA ALA A 372 31.39 14.48 26.61
C ALA A 372 30.41 15.31 25.76
N ASP A 373 29.73 16.29 26.37
CA ASP A 373 29.05 17.35 25.63
C ASP A 373 29.97 18.58 25.58
N SER A 374 31.07 18.44 24.84
CA SER A 374 31.82 19.60 24.41
C SER A 374 31.07 20.23 23.24
N GLY A 375 30.23 21.21 23.54
CA GLY A 375 29.51 22.05 22.58
C GLY A 375 30.48 22.66 21.57
N GLY A 376 30.65 21.96 20.45
CA GLY A 376 31.60 22.26 19.38
C GLY A 376 31.87 21.09 18.44
N GLY A 377 30.96 20.09 18.39
CA GLY A 377 31.11 18.91 17.54
C GLY A 377 30.60 19.12 16.11
N GLU A 378 31.12 18.33 15.18
CA GLU A 378 30.67 18.25 13.78
C GLU A 378 29.15 18.04 13.66
N ALA A 379 28.58 18.46 12.52
CA ALA A 379 27.16 18.25 12.21
C ALA A 379 26.82 16.76 12.07
N SER A 380 25.59 16.40 12.45
CA SER A 380 25.11 15.03 12.27
C SER A 380 24.98 14.69 10.79
N GLU A 381 25.15 13.41 10.46
CA GLU A 381 24.78 12.87 9.14
C GLU A 381 23.41 12.20 9.28
N ILE A 382 22.37 12.93 8.90
CA ILE A 382 20.98 12.47 8.91
C ILE A 382 20.45 12.50 7.49
N SER A 383 19.79 11.42 7.08
CA SER A 383 18.99 11.38 5.86
C SER A 383 17.61 10.82 6.17
N ASP A 384 16.56 11.56 5.82
CA ASP A 384 15.18 11.09 5.87
C ASP A 384 14.62 10.87 4.46
N TYR A 385 13.75 9.87 4.33
CA TYR A 385 12.95 9.69 3.13
C TYR A 385 11.60 9.08 3.46
N ILE A 386 10.59 9.54 2.72
CA ILE A 386 9.25 8.96 2.76
C ILE A 386 9.19 7.82 1.76
N VAL A 387 8.57 6.72 2.15
CA VAL A 387 8.18 5.63 1.26
C VAL A 387 6.69 5.80 0.97
N PRO A 388 6.30 6.50 -0.14
CA PRO A 388 4.90 6.92 -0.32
C PRO A 388 3.95 5.73 -0.44
N ALA A 389 4.40 4.65 -1.08
CA ALA A 389 3.64 3.41 -1.21
C ALA A 389 3.31 2.75 0.13
N LEU A 390 4.09 3.03 1.18
CA LEU A 390 3.84 2.54 2.54
C LEU A 390 3.29 3.62 3.46
N ASN A 391 3.24 4.89 3.04
CA ASN A 391 2.97 6.06 3.89
C ASN A 391 3.76 6.05 5.23
N ILE A 392 5.04 5.70 5.17
CA ILE A 392 5.96 5.73 6.32
C ILE A 392 7.20 6.55 5.97
N ALA A 393 7.95 6.97 6.99
CA ALA A 393 9.26 7.58 6.82
C ALA A 393 10.35 6.75 7.50
N GLU A 394 11.51 6.67 6.85
CA GLU A 394 12.74 6.17 7.46
C GLU A 394 13.71 7.35 7.65
N VAL A 395 14.38 7.38 8.80
CA VAL A 395 15.38 8.37 9.17
C VAL A 395 16.66 7.63 9.54
N ASP A 396 17.67 7.71 8.69
CA ASP A 396 18.99 7.12 8.93
C ASP A 396 19.89 8.15 9.62
N VAL A 397 20.45 7.78 10.78
CA VAL A 397 21.38 8.60 11.58
C VAL A 397 22.74 7.90 11.61
N GLY A 398 23.62 8.28 10.67
CA GLY A 398 24.94 7.67 10.51
C GLY A 398 25.98 8.19 11.51
N ARG A 399 26.13 9.51 11.59
CA ARG A 399 27.02 10.21 12.54
C ARG A 399 26.21 11.10 13.46
N ILE A 400 26.49 11.03 14.76
CA ILE A 400 25.77 11.81 15.78
C ILE A 400 26.57 13.07 16.15
N GLY A 401 26.11 14.21 15.64
CA GLY A 401 26.66 15.52 15.92
C GLY A 401 26.12 16.13 17.22
N GLY A 402 26.68 17.28 17.62
CA GLY A 402 26.21 18.00 18.80
C GLY A 402 24.79 18.60 18.65
N GLY A 403 24.31 18.73 17.41
CA GLY A 403 22.99 19.26 17.07
C GLY A 403 21.85 18.23 17.03
N ILE A 404 22.13 16.95 17.30
CA ILE A 404 21.23 15.83 16.99
C ILE A 404 19.81 16.02 17.56
N THR A 405 19.67 16.58 18.76
CA THR A 405 18.37 16.85 19.38
C THR A 405 17.51 17.78 18.53
N ARG A 406 18.08 18.91 18.08
CA ARG A 406 17.36 19.89 17.26
C ARG A 406 17.04 19.31 15.88
N GLU A 407 17.98 18.59 15.30
CA GLU A 407 17.87 18.01 13.96
C GLU A 407 16.81 16.92 13.90
N LEU A 408 16.79 15.97 14.85
CA LEU A 408 15.74 14.94 14.95
C LEU A 408 14.37 15.56 15.19
N LYS A 409 14.27 16.53 16.09
CA LYS A 409 13.00 17.21 16.35
C LYS A 409 12.45 17.91 15.11
N ALA A 410 13.32 18.57 14.34
CA ALA A 410 12.94 19.24 13.10
C ALA A 410 12.49 18.22 12.04
N ALA A 411 13.27 17.16 11.82
CA ALA A 411 12.94 16.10 10.86
C ALA A 411 11.60 15.42 11.19
N VAL A 412 11.41 15.00 12.44
CA VAL A 412 10.17 14.36 12.90
C VAL A 412 8.97 15.30 12.77
N HIS A 413 9.13 16.58 13.11
CA HIS A 413 8.07 17.55 12.96
C HIS A 413 7.66 17.73 11.49
N GLU A 414 8.63 17.85 10.59
CA GLU A 414 8.37 17.95 9.14
C GLU A 414 7.66 16.70 8.61
N LEU A 415 8.11 15.51 9.00
CA LEU A 415 7.50 14.25 8.60
C LEU A 415 6.06 14.12 9.12
N CYS A 416 5.81 14.56 10.36
CA CYS A 416 4.45 14.59 10.91
C CYS A 416 3.53 15.54 10.14
N LEU A 417 4.03 16.72 9.72
CA LEU A 417 3.29 17.66 8.88
C LEU A 417 3.01 17.11 7.46
N LYS A 418 3.82 16.16 6.99
CA LYS A 418 3.57 15.42 5.75
C LYS A 418 2.61 14.24 5.93
N HIS A 419 2.04 14.06 7.13
CA HIS A 419 1.02 13.05 7.44
C HIS A 419 1.46 11.60 7.18
N VAL A 420 2.75 11.29 7.37
CA VAL A 420 3.20 9.88 7.39
C VAL A 420 2.63 9.19 8.62
N ASP A 421 2.27 7.91 8.52
CA ASP A 421 1.61 7.17 9.60
C ASP A 421 2.60 6.74 10.70
N ALA A 422 3.84 6.43 10.30
CA ALA A 422 4.90 6.00 11.19
C ALA A 422 6.28 6.49 10.72
N VAL A 423 7.17 6.72 11.68
CA VAL A 423 8.57 7.10 11.45
C VAL A 423 9.49 6.08 12.12
N PHE A 424 10.46 5.55 11.37
CA PHE A 424 11.47 4.62 11.85
C PHE A 424 12.83 5.30 11.84
N VAL A 425 13.45 5.46 13.00
CA VAL A 425 14.81 5.98 13.14
C VAL A 425 15.78 4.81 13.23
N HIS A 426 16.68 4.72 12.26
CA HIS A 426 17.81 3.81 12.23
C HIS A 426 19.05 4.53 12.75
N MET A 427 19.49 4.17 13.95
CA MET A 427 20.58 4.86 14.63
C MET A 427 21.81 3.97 14.78
N ASN A 428 22.97 4.48 14.35
CA ASN A 428 24.26 3.81 14.50
C ASN A 428 24.59 3.53 15.97
N ALA A 429 24.33 2.32 16.45
CA ALA A 429 24.52 1.93 17.84
C ALA A 429 25.99 1.82 18.27
N GLU A 430 26.96 1.88 17.36
CA GLU A 430 28.39 1.82 17.68
C GLU A 430 28.97 3.20 18.08
N ASP A 431 28.21 4.30 17.92
CA ASP A 431 28.60 5.64 18.39
C ASP A 431 28.24 5.82 19.88
N PRO A 432 29.18 6.21 20.77
CA PRO A 432 28.90 6.51 22.18
C PRO A 432 27.75 7.51 22.42
N LYS A 433 27.53 8.45 21.49
CA LYS A 433 26.46 9.45 21.56
C LYS A 433 25.07 8.88 21.24
N SER A 434 24.99 7.62 20.81
CA SER A 434 23.70 6.94 20.58
C SER A 434 22.84 6.87 21.83
N LEU A 435 23.47 6.79 23.01
CA LEU A 435 22.75 6.82 24.28
C LEU A 435 21.95 8.11 24.48
N SER A 436 22.56 9.27 24.20
CA SER A 436 21.88 10.56 24.35
C SER A 436 20.89 10.81 23.21
N ALA A 437 21.22 10.43 21.98
CA ALA A 437 20.33 10.56 20.83
C ALA A 437 19.08 9.67 20.96
N ALA A 438 19.23 8.40 21.38
CA ALA A 438 18.10 7.51 21.63
C ALA A 438 17.22 8.01 22.78
N ALA A 439 17.80 8.55 23.86
CA ALA A 439 17.05 9.17 24.94
C ALA A 439 16.23 10.38 24.46
N GLU A 440 16.74 11.15 23.49
CA GLU A 440 15.99 12.25 22.88
C GLU A 440 14.85 11.74 21.99
N CYS A 441 15.08 10.71 21.17
CA CYS A 441 14.00 10.04 20.42
C CYS A 441 12.86 9.63 21.37
N GLU A 442 13.17 9.06 22.52
CA GLU A 442 12.15 8.67 23.51
C GLU A 442 11.35 9.84 24.07
N ARG A 443 12.00 10.99 24.31
CA ARG A 443 11.29 12.23 24.71
C ARG A 443 10.36 12.73 23.61
N LEU A 444 10.70 12.48 22.34
CA LEU A 444 9.85 12.76 21.19
C LEU A 444 8.74 11.71 20.99
N GLY A 445 8.65 10.68 21.86
CA GLY A 445 7.62 9.65 21.81
C GLY A 445 8.00 8.41 21.01
N PHE A 446 9.26 8.27 20.60
CA PHE A 446 9.74 7.03 19.99
C PHE A 446 9.89 5.93 21.03
N PHE A 447 9.76 4.68 20.59
CA PHE A 447 9.99 3.50 21.40
C PHE A 447 10.77 2.42 20.64
N PHE A 448 11.26 1.42 21.36
CA PHE A 448 12.04 0.33 20.77
C PHE A 448 11.24 -0.47 19.74
N SER A 449 11.82 -0.64 18.55
CA SER A 449 11.21 -1.37 17.43
C SER A 449 12.10 -2.51 16.94
N GLY A 450 13.42 -2.46 17.17
CA GLY A 450 14.30 -3.58 16.90
C GLY A 450 15.78 -3.21 16.86
N VAL A 451 16.59 -4.14 16.36
CA VAL A 451 17.99 -3.91 16.00
C VAL A 451 18.29 -4.51 14.63
N LEU A 452 19.25 -3.93 13.92
CA LEU A 452 19.75 -4.49 12.66
C LEU A 452 21.27 -4.64 12.74
N PRO A 453 21.81 -5.88 12.78
CA PRO A 453 23.25 -6.07 12.73
C PRO A 453 23.81 -5.63 11.38
N PHE A 454 24.88 -4.82 11.38
CA PHE A 454 25.58 -4.37 10.16
C PHE A 454 24.67 -3.65 9.15
N GLY A 455 23.77 -2.77 9.62
CA GLY A 455 22.94 -1.89 8.80
C GLY A 455 23.74 -0.86 7.99
N ALA A 456 23.28 0.39 7.96
CA ALA A 456 23.90 1.46 7.19
C ALA A 456 25.38 1.64 7.54
N GLY A 457 26.23 1.75 6.51
CA GLY A 457 27.69 1.87 6.68
C GLY A 457 28.35 0.65 7.34
N GLY A 458 27.65 -0.49 7.40
CA GLY A 458 28.16 -1.72 8.03
C GLY A 458 28.25 -1.64 9.56
N ARG A 459 27.45 -0.79 10.20
CA ARG A 459 27.38 -0.61 11.66
C ARG A 459 26.16 -1.31 12.25
N HIS A 460 26.23 -1.76 13.50
CA HIS A 460 25.04 -2.21 14.21
C HIS A 460 24.08 -1.04 14.45
N GLU A 461 22.79 -1.27 14.23
CA GLU A 461 21.75 -0.25 14.42
C GLU A 461 20.80 -0.61 15.54
N ILE A 462 20.38 0.41 16.30
CA ILE A 462 19.14 0.38 17.07
C ILE A 462 18.05 1.08 16.28
N ILE A 463 16.87 0.47 16.23
CA ILE A 463 15.72 0.96 15.49
C ILE A 463 14.65 1.40 16.48
N LEU A 464 14.26 2.66 16.38
CA LEU A 464 13.21 3.26 17.20
C LEU A 464 12.04 3.68 16.31
N GLN A 465 10.81 3.47 16.77
CA GLN A 465 9.61 3.79 16.03
C GLN A 465 8.80 4.89 16.73
N TYR A 466 8.25 5.81 15.95
CA TYR A 466 7.21 6.75 16.35
C TYR A 466 5.94 6.51 15.52
N MET A 467 4.79 6.46 16.19
CA MET A 467 3.47 6.33 15.54
C MET A 467 2.80 7.70 15.51
N ASN A 468 2.55 8.22 14.32
CA ASN A 468 1.97 9.54 14.14
C ASN A 468 0.44 9.45 14.05
N ASN A 469 -0.22 9.49 15.22
CA ASN A 469 -1.69 9.34 15.33
C ASN A 469 -2.23 8.04 14.72
N LEU A 470 -1.39 7.02 14.58
CA LEU A 470 -1.77 5.70 14.09
C LEU A 470 -2.19 4.80 15.25
N ALA A 471 -3.41 4.25 15.18
CA ALA A 471 -3.88 3.23 16.10
C ALA A 471 -3.61 1.83 15.52
N ILE A 472 -3.15 0.91 16.36
CA ILE A 472 -2.82 -0.47 15.99
C ILE A 472 -3.53 -1.42 16.96
N ASP A 473 -4.36 -2.33 16.44
CA ASP A 473 -4.88 -3.45 17.21
C ASP A 473 -3.81 -4.54 17.29
N TYR A 474 -3.18 -4.65 18.46
CA TYR A 474 -2.12 -5.63 18.71
C TYR A 474 -2.62 -7.08 18.64
N ASP A 475 -3.91 -7.34 18.86
CA ASP A 475 -4.47 -8.69 18.80
C ASP A 475 -4.60 -9.21 17.36
N ALA A 476 -4.56 -8.30 16.38
CA ALA A 476 -4.49 -8.63 14.96
C ALA A 476 -3.09 -9.11 14.53
N ILE A 477 -2.04 -8.84 15.31
CA ILE A 477 -0.65 -9.18 14.99
C ILE A 477 -0.36 -10.63 15.37
N LYS A 478 0.06 -11.44 14.38
CA LYS A 478 0.25 -12.90 14.54
C LYS A 478 1.70 -13.33 14.28
N PRO A 479 2.61 -13.15 15.26
CA PRO A 479 3.97 -13.68 15.15
C PRO A 479 3.96 -15.21 15.20
N TYR A 480 4.79 -15.85 14.38
CA TYR A 480 4.95 -17.30 14.31
C TYR A 480 5.92 -17.85 15.36
N SER A 481 7.11 -17.26 15.49
CA SER A 481 8.17 -17.76 16.35
C SER A 481 8.10 -17.17 17.75
N ARG A 482 8.72 -17.86 18.71
CA ARG A 482 8.82 -17.38 20.10
C ARG A 482 9.57 -16.04 20.15
N GLU A 483 10.66 -15.93 19.41
CA GLU A 483 11.51 -14.74 19.33
C GLU A 483 10.70 -13.54 18.80
N ALA A 484 9.88 -13.75 17.76
CA ALA A 484 9.00 -12.70 17.23
C ALA A 484 7.92 -12.29 18.24
N LEU A 485 7.34 -13.23 18.98
CA LEU A 485 6.34 -12.95 20.02
C LEU A 485 6.96 -12.17 21.20
N GLU A 486 8.17 -12.54 21.63
CA GLU A 486 8.89 -11.83 22.68
C GLU A 486 9.23 -10.40 22.28
N ILE A 487 9.64 -10.18 21.02
CA ILE A 487 9.89 -8.83 20.47
C ILE A 487 8.60 -8.01 20.40
N LEU A 488 7.49 -8.61 19.94
CA LEU A 488 6.17 -7.97 19.92
C LEU A 488 5.77 -7.48 21.32
N ASN A 489 5.78 -8.39 22.30
CA ASN A 489 5.38 -8.06 23.67
C ASN A 489 6.28 -6.98 24.27
N TYR A 490 7.57 -7.04 23.97
CA TYR A 490 8.54 -6.07 24.43
C TYR A 490 8.30 -4.68 23.84
N ALA A 491 8.21 -4.56 22.51
CA ALA A 491 7.96 -3.29 21.84
C ALA A 491 6.60 -2.68 22.25
N LYS A 492 5.54 -3.51 22.34
CA LYS A 492 4.21 -3.11 22.81
C LYS A 492 4.24 -2.50 24.21
N SER A 493 5.10 -2.98 25.10
CA SER A 493 5.19 -2.47 26.48
C SER A 493 5.67 -1.01 26.57
N PHE A 494 6.27 -0.48 25.50
CA PHE A 494 6.74 0.91 25.42
C PHE A 494 5.82 1.83 24.61
N ASP A 495 4.84 1.28 23.90
CA ASP A 495 3.85 2.10 23.22
C ASP A 495 2.86 2.67 24.24
N SER A 496 2.99 3.96 24.52
CA SER A 496 2.11 4.68 25.45
C SER A 496 0.64 4.76 24.97
N ASN A 497 0.37 4.49 23.70
CA ASN A 497 -1.00 4.41 23.16
C ASN A 497 -1.65 3.05 23.39
N ALA A 498 -0.89 1.99 23.68
CA ALA A 498 -1.42 0.63 23.92
C ALA A 498 -2.18 0.51 25.27
N ALA A 499 -2.07 1.50 26.15
CA ALA A 499 -2.69 1.54 27.48
C ALA A 499 -4.02 2.34 27.54
N ARG A 500 -4.50 2.84 26.41
CA ARG A 500 -5.80 3.52 26.25
C ARG A 500 -6.73 2.66 25.41
#